data_AF-E0X709-F1
#
_entry.id   AF-E0X709-F1
#
_cell.length_a   1.000
_cell.length_b   1.000
_cell.length_c   1.000
_cell.angle_alpha   90.00
_cell.angle_beta   90.00
_cell.angle_gamma   90.00
#
_symmetry.space_group_name_H-M   'P 1'
#
loop_
_entity.id
_entity.type
_entity.pdbx_description
1 polymer ?
#
loop_
_entity_poly.entity_id
_entity_poly.type
_entity_poly.pdbx_seq_one_letter_code
_entity_poly.pdbx_strand_id
1 'polypeptide(L)'
;MWPQFAYGRNAVYPHGDHGNALLSKFPISRFNNLDVSVQGNEQRGLLHCQLEVPGHDEVHAVCVHLGLREAHRQRQVKLMLDLLASLPPNAPVIIAGDFNDWRLKADAVLSEHLTEAFGTPARSFPARLPLLRLDRIYLRNAMPGAAQVLSKYPWSHLSDHVPLAAEINL
;
A
#
# COMPACT_ATOMS: atom_id res chain seq x y z
N MET A 1 -10.06 -8.35 17.34
CA MET A 1 -9.05 -8.76 16.34
C MET A 1 -9.76 -9.01 15.02
N TRP A 2 -9.16 -8.62 13.89
CA TRP A 2 -9.72 -8.85 12.56
C TRP A 2 -9.63 -10.35 12.23
N PRO A 3 -10.73 -11.03 11.86
CA PRO A 3 -10.72 -12.48 11.65
C PRO A 3 -10.02 -12.89 10.34
N GLN A 4 -9.88 -11.96 9.40
CA GLN A 4 -9.34 -12.22 8.07
C GLN A 4 -7.99 -11.53 7.93
N PHE A 5 -6.95 -12.28 7.58
CA PHE A 5 -5.63 -11.75 7.36
C PHE A 5 -4.90 -12.50 6.25
N ALA A 6 -4.00 -11.80 5.57
CA ALA A 6 -3.05 -12.34 4.63
C ALA A 6 -1.65 -11.83 4.99
N TYR A 7 -0.64 -12.68 4.82
CA TYR A 7 0.74 -12.33 5.10
C TYR A 7 1.65 -12.77 3.96
N GLY A 8 2.35 -11.81 3.37
CA GLY A 8 3.30 -12.02 2.29
C GLY A 8 4.72 -11.90 2.81
N ARG A 9 5.41 -13.03 2.96
CA ARG A 9 6.82 -13.07 3.36
C ARG A 9 7.68 -12.52 2.23
N ASN A 10 8.45 -11.48 2.53
CA ASN A 10 9.37 -10.88 1.57
C ASN A 10 10.80 -11.29 1.90
N ALA A 11 11.23 -11.10 3.14
CA ALA A 11 12.56 -11.46 3.59
C ALA A 11 12.52 -12.57 4.64
N VAL A 12 13.24 -13.68 4.40
CA VAL A 12 13.30 -14.84 5.32
C VAL A 12 14.72 -15.01 5.83
N TYR A 13 14.89 -14.99 7.15
CA TYR A 13 16.16 -15.18 7.85
C TYR A 13 16.04 -16.32 8.88
N PRO A 14 17.15 -16.91 9.37
CA PRO A 14 17.10 -18.07 10.28
C PRO A 14 16.28 -17.88 11.56
N HIS A 15 16.04 -16.64 11.99
CA HIS A 15 15.34 -16.30 13.24
C HIS A 15 14.09 -15.44 13.06
N GLY A 16 13.58 -15.30 11.83
CA GLY A 16 12.37 -14.54 11.56
C GLY A 16 12.24 -14.07 10.12
N ASP A 17 11.10 -13.46 9.82
CA ASP A 17 10.75 -12.94 8.53
C ASP A 17 10.14 -11.54 8.61
N HIS A 18 10.30 -10.78 7.53
CA HIS A 18 9.64 -9.50 7.34
C HIS A 18 8.88 -9.50 6.02
N GLY A 19 7.76 -8.80 6.00
CA GLY A 19 6.81 -8.89 4.91
C GLY A 19 5.66 -7.90 5.05
N ASN A 20 4.74 -7.97 4.10
CA ASN A 20 3.51 -7.19 4.14
C ASN A 20 2.42 -8.01 4.83
N ALA A 21 1.59 -7.34 5.63
CA ALA A 21 0.42 -7.94 6.24
C ALA A 21 -0.81 -7.11 5.88
N LEU A 22 -1.90 -7.79 5.51
CA LEU A 22 -3.20 -7.19 5.28
C LEU A 22 -4.20 -7.80 6.24
N LEU A 23 -4.95 -6.96 6.96
CA LEU A 23 -6.02 -7.36 7.85
C LEU A 23 -7.33 -6.79 7.33
N SER A 24 -8.41 -7.58 7.37
CA SER A 24 -9.68 -7.20 6.76
C SER A 24 -10.87 -7.54 7.66
N LYS A 25 -11.90 -6.68 7.60
CA LYS A 25 -13.25 -6.98 8.10
C LYS A 25 -13.94 -8.03 7.25
N PHE A 26 -13.72 -7.95 5.95
CA PHE A 26 -14.37 -8.75 4.92
C PHE A 26 -13.53 -9.99 4.62
N PRO A 27 -14.15 -11.12 4.24
CA PRO A 27 -13.42 -12.32 3.82
C PRO A 27 -12.37 -12.02 2.74
N ILE A 28 -11.21 -12.64 2.87
CA ILE A 28 -10.17 -12.62 1.83
C ILE A 28 -10.35 -13.91 1.03
N SER A 29 -10.95 -13.82 -0.16
CA SER A 29 -11.23 -15.01 -0.99
C SER A 29 -9.98 -15.57 -1.64
N ARG A 30 -9.04 -14.69 -2.00
CA ARG A 30 -7.74 -15.02 -2.57
C ARG A 30 -6.69 -13.99 -2.14
N PHE A 31 -5.44 -14.42 -1.99
CA PHE A 31 -4.31 -13.52 -1.89
C PHE A 31 -3.09 -14.08 -2.61
N ASN A 32 -2.22 -13.18 -3.08
CA ASN A 32 -0.95 -13.51 -3.72
C ASN A 32 0.10 -12.47 -3.31
N ASN A 33 1.32 -12.91 -3.01
CA ASN A 33 2.45 -12.01 -2.76
C ASN A 33 3.37 -12.02 -3.99
N LEU A 34 3.28 -10.98 -4.81
CA LEU A 34 4.11 -10.86 -6.01
C LEU A 34 5.50 -10.41 -5.60
N ASP A 35 6.51 -11.24 -5.85
CA ASP A 35 7.91 -10.84 -5.65
C ASP A 35 8.28 -9.73 -6.65
N VAL A 36 8.64 -8.57 -6.11
CA VAL A 36 9.10 -7.39 -6.86
C VAL A 36 10.53 -7.00 -6.43
N SER A 37 11.29 -7.97 -5.96
CA SER A 37 12.69 -7.81 -5.59
C SER A 37 13.56 -7.51 -6.81
N VAL A 38 14.56 -6.65 -6.61
CA VAL A 38 15.60 -6.36 -7.59
C VAL A 38 16.90 -6.97 -7.06
N GLN A 39 17.62 -7.74 -7.89
CA GLN A 39 18.80 -8.51 -7.48
C GLN A 39 19.79 -7.70 -6.62
N GLY A 40 20.31 -8.33 -5.57
CA GLY A 40 21.31 -7.75 -4.66
C GLY A 40 20.78 -6.79 -3.59
N ASN A 41 19.46 -6.68 -3.45
CA ASN A 41 18.80 -5.75 -2.53
C ASN A 41 17.75 -6.44 -1.65
N GLU A 42 17.23 -5.67 -0.70
CA GLU A 42 16.17 -6.08 0.22
C GLU A 42 14.97 -6.64 -0.54
N GLN A 43 14.50 -7.81 -0.10
CA GLN A 43 13.40 -8.51 -0.74
C GLN A 43 12.10 -7.74 -0.54
N ARG A 44 11.28 -7.63 -1.59
CA ARG A 44 10.05 -6.84 -1.61
C ARG A 44 8.93 -7.59 -2.30
N GLY A 45 7.72 -7.38 -1.82
CA GLY A 45 6.51 -7.97 -2.39
C GLY A 45 5.39 -6.94 -2.52
N LEU A 46 4.47 -7.21 -3.45
CA LEU A 46 3.16 -6.59 -3.51
C LEU A 46 2.15 -7.64 -3.00
N LEU A 47 1.61 -7.43 -1.80
CA LEU A 47 0.63 -8.35 -1.23
C LEU A 47 -0.76 -7.97 -1.74
N HIS A 48 -1.21 -8.66 -2.78
CA HIS A 48 -2.53 -8.49 -3.37
C HIS A 48 -3.54 -9.43 -2.70
N CYS A 49 -4.68 -8.89 -2.29
CA CYS A 49 -5.82 -9.60 -1.75
C CYS A 49 -7.08 -9.27 -2.56
N GLN A 50 -7.94 -10.26 -2.77
CA GLN A 50 -9.30 -10.10 -3.24
C GLN A 50 -10.24 -10.21 -2.05
N LEU A 51 -11.06 -9.18 -1.83
CA LEU A 51 -11.97 -9.05 -0.71
C LEU A 51 -13.42 -9.25 -1.16
N GLU A 52 -14.19 -9.95 -0.33
CA GLU A 52 -15.64 -10.13 -0.53
C GLU A 52 -16.40 -9.00 0.19
N VAL A 53 -16.55 -7.85 -0.48
CA VAL A 53 -17.27 -6.69 0.05
C VAL A 53 -18.73 -6.73 -0.41
N PRO A 54 -19.73 -6.67 0.50
CA PRO A 54 -21.14 -6.70 0.12
C PRO A 54 -21.51 -5.63 -0.92
N GLY A 55 -22.19 -6.04 -1.99
CA GLY A 55 -22.58 -5.15 -3.08
C GLY A 55 -21.58 -5.02 -4.21
N HIS A 56 -20.41 -5.66 -4.12
CA HIS A 56 -19.37 -5.65 -5.16
C HIS A 56 -18.94 -7.08 -5.50
N ASP A 57 -18.72 -7.35 -6.79
CA ASP A 57 -18.28 -8.68 -7.25
C ASP A 57 -16.85 -8.99 -6.76
N GLU A 58 -15.97 -8.00 -6.81
CA GLU A 58 -14.61 -8.11 -6.30
C GLU A 58 -14.03 -6.74 -5.93
N VAL A 59 -13.36 -6.68 -4.79
CA VAL A 59 -12.58 -5.51 -4.36
C VAL A 59 -11.15 -5.94 -4.14
N HIS A 60 -10.21 -5.23 -4.75
CA HIS A 60 -8.80 -5.58 -4.69
C HIS A 60 -8.08 -4.67 -3.71
N ALA A 61 -7.35 -5.25 -2.77
CA ALA A 61 -6.49 -4.51 -1.86
C ALA A 61 -5.04 -4.94 -2.05
N VAL A 62 -4.13 -3.98 -2.16
CA VAL A 62 -2.70 -4.23 -2.38
C VAL A 62 -1.89 -3.53 -1.30
N CYS A 63 -1.23 -4.31 -0.45
CA CYS A 63 -0.31 -3.80 0.56
C CYS A 63 1.12 -3.78 0.00
N VAL A 64 1.78 -2.63 0.09
CA VAL A 64 3.10 -2.40 -0.52
C VAL A 64 4.10 -1.86 0.50
N HIS A 65 5.37 -2.18 0.25
CA HIS A 65 6.51 -1.49 0.83
C HIS A 65 7.56 -1.43 -0.28
N LEU A 66 7.85 -0.27 -0.85
CA LEU A 66 8.79 -0.16 -1.98
C LEU A 66 10.24 0.01 -1.51
N GLY A 67 11.19 -0.24 -2.40
CA GLY A 67 12.61 -0.18 -2.09
C GLY A 67 13.11 1.24 -1.77
N LEU A 68 14.23 1.34 -1.05
CA LEU A 68 14.84 2.63 -0.72
C LEU A 68 15.57 3.30 -1.91
N ARG A 69 16.01 2.51 -2.89
CA ARG A 69 16.69 3.02 -4.09
C ARG A 69 15.69 3.42 -5.16
N GLU A 70 15.78 4.66 -5.63
CA GLU A 70 14.89 5.23 -6.66
C GLU A 70 14.76 4.33 -7.90
N ALA A 71 15.87 3.89 -8.50
CA ALA A 71 15.84 3.06 -9.69
C ALA A 71 15.08 1.72 -9.47
N HIS A 72 15.13 1.19 -8.25
CA HIS A 72 14.43 -0.04 -7.89
C HIS A 72 12.94 0.25 -7.72
N ARG A 73 12.57 1.35 -7.04
CA ARG A 73 11.18 1.78 -6.94
C ARG A 73 10.54 1.96 -8.30
N GLN A 74 11.20 2.62 -9.25
CA GLN A 74 10.65 2.82 -10.59
C GLN A 74 10.36 1.49 -11.30
N ARG A 75 11.21 0.47 -11.11
CA ARG A 75 10.94 -0.88 -11.60
C ARG A 75 9.77 -1.54 -10.89
N GLN A 76 9.64 -1.36 -9.58
CA GLN A 76 8.53 -1.89 -8.78
C GLN A 76 7.20 -1.23 -9.11
N VAL A 77 7.20 0.08 -9.36
CA VAL A 77 6.06 0.86 -9.85
C VAL A 77 5.58 0.29 -11.17
N LYS A 78 6.49 0.00 -12.11
CA LYS A 78 6.14 -0.65 -13.37
C LYS A 78 5.46 -2.01 -13.15
N LEU A 79 6.02 -2.88 -12.30
CA LEU A 79 5.42 -4.18 -11.98
C LEU A 79 4.04 -4.03 -11.30
N MET A 80 3.84 -2.98 -10.51
CA MET A 80 2.55 -2.68 -9.92
C MET A 80 1.53 -2.21 -10.97
N LEU A 81 1.94 -1.43 -11.97
CA LEU A 81 1.10 -1.07 -13.11
C LEU A 81 0.73 -2.29 -13.94
N ASP A 82 1.67 -3.22 -14.17
CA ASP A 82 1.43 -4.49 -14.84
C ASP A 82 0.40 -5.34 -14.06
N LEU A 83 0.51 -5.40 -12.73
CA LEU A 83 -0.49 -6.02 -11.86
C LEU A 83 -1.86 -5.34 -12.05
N LEU A 84 -1.94 -4.01 -11.99
CA LEU A 84 -3.20 -3.28 -12.16
C LEU A 84 -3.83 -3.54 -13.53
N ALA A 85 -3.04 -3.61 -14.59
CA ALA A 85 -3.52 -3.91 -15.93
C ALA A 85 -4.09 -5.35 -16.06
N SER A 86 -3.63 -6.28 -15.23
CA SER A 86 -4.16 -7.65 -15.18
C SER A 86 -5.49 -7.78 -14.42
N LEU A 87 -5.85 -6.80 -13.59
CA LEU A 87 -7.08 -6.79 -12.82
C LEU A 87 -8.26 -6.29 -13.69
N PRO A 88 -9.50 -6.73 -13.42
CA PRO A 88 -10.65 -6.26 -14.21
C PRO A 88 -10.80 -4.73 -14.22
N PRO A 89 -11.04 -4.12 -15.40
CA PRO A 89 -10.91 -2.67 -15.58
C PRO A 89 -11.80 -1.83 -14.67
N ASN A 90 -12.99 -2.33 -14.32
CA ASN A 90 -13.98 -1.63 -13.50
C ASN A 90 -13.96 -2.05 -12.02
N ALA A 91 -13.10 -3.00 -11.64
CA ALA A 91 -13.01 -3.45 -10.26
C ALA A 91 -12.41 -2.34 -9.37
N PRO A 92 -12.99 -2.07 -8.19
CA PRO A 92 -12.38 -1.21 -7.19
C PRO A 92 -11.03 -1.75 -6.72
N VAL A 93 -10.01 -0.88 -6.69
CA VAL A 93 -8.67 -1.21 -6.19
C VAL A 93 -8.22 -0.19 -5.16
N ILE A 94 -7.69 -0.69 -4.06
CA ILE A 94 -7.07 0.09 -2.98
C ILE A 94 -5.61 -0.34 -2.87
N ILE A 95 -4.67 0.58 -3.00
CA ILE A 95 -3.24 0.32 -2.83
C ILE A 95 -2.75 1.16 -1.67
N ALA A 96 -2.14 0.54 -0.67
CA ALA A 96 -1.69 1.27 0.52
C ALA A 96 -0.38 0.72 1.08
N GLY A 97 0.43 1.61 1.64
CA GLY A 97 1.65 1.25 2.36
C GLY A 97 2.76 2.27 2.19
N ASP A 98 3.99 1.84 2.43
CA ASP A 98 5.19 2.69 2.35
C ASP A 98 5.77 2.66 0.93
N PHE A 99 5.65 3.76 0.20
CA PHE A 99 6.20 3.90 -1.14
C PHE A 99 7.65 4.33 -1.15
N ASN A 100 8.22 4.75 -0.01
CA ASN A 100 9.56 5.32 0.10
C ASN A 100 9.84 6.45 -0.91
N ASP A 101 8.78 7.15 -1.37
CA ASP A 101 8.83 8.10 -2.48
C ASP A 101 8.71 9.55 -2.01
N TRP A 102 9.69 10.00 -1.21
CA TRP A 102 9.73 11.40 -0.75
C TRP A 102 9.95 12.42 -1.89
N ARG A 103 10.39 11.96 -3.08
CA ARG A 103 10.65 12.81 -4.26
C ARG A 103 9.48 12.91 -5.21
N LEU A 104 8.36 12.21 -4.94
CA LEU A 104 7.16 12.19 -5.78
C LEU A 104 7.41 11.64 -7.20
N LYS A 105 8.42 10.80 -7.39
CA LYS A 105 8.73 10.22 -8.70
C LYS A 105 7.86 9.02 -9.03
N ALA A 106 7.53 8.21 -8.02
CA ALA A 106 6.52 7.17 -8.19
C ALA A 106 5.14 7.81 -8.34
N ASP A 107 4.86 8.85 -7.54
CA ASP A 107 3.62 9.62 -7.60
C ASP A 107 3.31 10.13 -9.00
N ALA A 108 4.29 10.78 -9.65
CA ALA A 108 4.12 11.37 -10.97
C ALA A 108 3.62 10.38 -12.03
N VAL A 109 3.95 9.09 -11.88
CA VAL A 109 3.49 8.03 -12.78
C VAL A 109 2.16 7.44 -12.30
N LEU A 110 2.03 7.19 -11.01
CA LEU A 110 0.83 6.55 -10.44
C LEU A 110 -0.40 7.43 -10.49
N SER A 111 -0.24 8.75 -10.33
CA SER A 111 -1.35 9.71 -10.40
C SER A 111 -1.98 9.83 -11.79
N GLU A 112 -1.32 9.31 -12.83
CA GLU A 112 -1.93 9.23 -14.17
C GLU A 112 -3.00 8.14 -14.27
N HIS A 113 -2.96 7.16 -13.35
CA HIS A 113 -3.83 5.97 -13.38
C HIS A 113 -4.70 5.82 -12.14
N LEU A 114 -4.35 6.50 -11.05
CA LEU A 114 -4.94 6.31 -9.72
C LEU A 114 -5.24 7.65 -9.05
N THR A 115 -6.26 7.65 -8.20
CA THR A 115 -6.63 8.79 -7.36
C THR A 115 -5.98 8.63 -5.99
N GLU A 116 -5.21 9.62 -5.53
CA GLU A 116 -4.67 9.64 -4.15
C GLU A 116 -5.79 9.98 -3.15
N ALA A 117 -5.92 9.18 -2.08
CA ALA A 117 -7.04 9.29 -1.15
C ALA A 117 -7.03 10.59 -0.33
N PHE A 118 -5.84 11.18 -0.15
CA PHE A 118 -5.65 12.47 0.51
C PHE A 118 -5.74 13.67 -0.44
N GLY A 119 -5.97 13.44 -1.74
CA GLY A 119 -5.88 14.44 -2.82
C GLY A 119 -4.44 14.88 -3.14
N THR A 120 -3.57 14.96 -2.14
CA THR A 120 -2.12 15.10 -2.28
C THR A 120 -1.45 14.18 -1.26
N PRO A 121 -0.33 13.51 -1.61
CA PRO A 121 0.30 12.54 -0.72
C PRO A 121 0.62 13.15 0.66
N ALA A 122 0.19 12.46 1.71
CA ALA A 122 0.28 12.92 3.08
C ALA A 122 1.74 12.93 3.58
N ARG A 123 2.04 13.82 4.53
CA ARG A 123 3.32 13.78 5.25
C ARG A 123 3.20 12.78 6.38
N SER A 124 3.98 11.71 6.31
CA SER A 124 3.91 10.58 7.23
C SER A 124 5.20 10.33 8.03
N PHE A 125 6.32 10.96 7.65
CA PHE A 125 7.63 10.69 8.25
C PHE A 125 8.45 11.97 8.51
N PRO A 126 9.25 12.06 9.58
CA PRO A 126 9.26 11.16 10.74
C PRO A 126 8.05 11.38 11.65
N ALA A 127 7.69 10.39 12.46
CA ALA A 127 6.39 10.35 13.13
C ALA A 127 6.13 11.52 14.10
N ARG A 128 7.19 11.99 14.77
CA ARG A 128 7.11 13.10 15.73
C ARG A 128 7.02 14.48 15.07
N LEU A 129 7.42 14.59 13.80
CA LEU A 129 7.34 15.81 13.02
C LEU A 129 7.18 15.42 11.53
N PRO A 130 5.95 15.11 11.07
CA PRO A 130 5.75 14.61 9.72
C PRO A 130 6.08 15.66 8.66
N LEU A 131 7.13 15.41 7.87
CA LEU A 131 7.66 16.32 6.85
C LEU A 131 7.71 15.67 5.46
N LEU A 132 8.11 14.40 5.40
CA LEU A 132 8.28 13.60 4.18
C LEU A 132 7.02 12.76 3.89
N ARG A 133 6.82 12.49 2.60
CA ARG A 133 5.64 11.80 2.04
C ARG A 133 6.02 10.39 1.60
N LEU A 134 6.09 9.46 2.55
CA LEU A 134 6.51 8.08 2.27
C LEU A 134 5.31 7.15 2.09
N ASP A 135 4.30 7.31 2.92
CA ASP A 135 3.12 6.46 2.94
C ASP A 135 1.99 7.06 2.09
N ARG A 136 1.23 6.20 1.40
CA ARG A 136 0.21 6.61 0.43
C ARG A 136 -0.98 5.66 0.42
N ILE A 137 -2.12 6.17 -0.05
CA ILE A 137 -3.32 5.38 -0.31
C ILE A 137 -3.86 5.76 -1.69
N TYR A 138 -3.68 4.89 -2.68
CA TYR A 138 -4.18 5.10 -4.03
C TYR A 138 -5.44 4.27 -4.31
N LEU A 139 -6.31 4.83 -5.14
CA LEU A 139 -7.61 4.28 -5.49
C LEU A 139 -7.77 4.16 -7.00
N ARG A 140 -8.40 3.07 -7.45
CA ARG A 140 -8.95 2.90 -8.80
C ARG A 140 -10.41 2.51 -8.68
N ASN A 141 -11.29 3.13 -9.46
CA ASN A 141 -12.75 2.88 -9.42
C ASN A 141 -13.34 2.93 -8.00
N ALA A 142 -12.81 3.83 -7.17
CA ALA A 142 -13.29 4.12 -5.82
C ALA A 142 -13.03 5.59 -5.53
N MET A 143 -13.84 6.19 -4.66
CA MET A 143 -13.77 7.61 -4.35
C MET A 143 -13.25 7.83 -2.93
N PRO A 144 -12.37 8.83 -2.73
CA PRO A 144 -11.95 9.19 -1.38
C PRO A 144 -13.08 9.83 -0.58
N GLY A 145 -13.14 9.50 0.71
CA GLY A 145 -13.96 10.15 1.73
C GLY A 145 -13.11 10.99 2.68
N ALA A 146 -13.40 10.92 3.98
CA ALA A 146 -12.58 11.57 4.99
C ALA A 146 -11.19 10.93 5.10
N ALA A 147 -10.14 11.74 5.17
CA ALA A 147 -8.77 11.25 5.33
C ALA A 147 -8.07 12.00 6.48
N GLN A 148 -7.26 11.27 7.26
CA GLN A 148 -6.59 11.80 8.44
C GLN A 148 -5.19 11.20 8.61
N VAL A 149 -4.23 12.08 8.90
CA VAL A 149 -2.90 11.70 9.39
C VAL A 149 -2.95 11.57 10.91
N LEU A 150 -2.66 10.39 11.45
CA LEU A 150 -2.72 10.12 12.88
C LEU A 150 -1.40 10.51 13.57
N SER A 151 -1.10 11.80 13.65
CA SER A 151 0.21 12.32 14.12
C SER A 151 0.30 12.70 15.61
N LYS A 152 -0.77 12.46 16.38
CA LYS A 152 -0.82 12.74 17.83
C LYS A 152 -0.55 11.48 18.65
N TYR A 153 -0.20 11.64 19.92
CA TYR A 153 -0.10 10.54 20.86
C TYR A 153 -1.41 9.71 20.90
N PRO A 154 -1.35 8.37 20.96
CA PRO A 154 -0.15 7.52 21.08
C PRO A 154 0.56 7.24 19.75
N TRP A 155 -0.10 7.48 18.61
CA TRP A 155 0.34 7.06 17.28
C TRP A 155 1.76 7.53 16.90
N SER A 156 2.12 8.77 17.25
CA SER A 156 3.45 9.33 16.98
C SER A 156 4.61 8.69 17.75
N HIS A 157 4.32 7.73 18.64
CA HIS A 157 5.30 7.00 19.44
C HIS A 157 5.32 5.48 19.17
N LEU A 158 4.45 4.98 18.29
CA LEU A 158 4.38 3.54 17.98
C LEU A 158 5.31 3.12 16.85
N SER A 159 5.69 4.06 15.97
CA SER A 159 6.65 3.88 14.88
C SER A 159 7.32 5.21 14.57
N ASP A 160 8.34 5.17 13.72
CA ASP A 160 8.93 6.30 13.02
C ASP A 160 8.08 6.83 11.84
N HIS A 161 7.07 6.10 11.39
CA HIS A 161 6.01 6.55 10.48
C HIS A 161 4.69 6.80 11.23
N VAL A 162 3.95 7.86 10.89
CA VAL A 162 2.57 8.03 11.40
C VAL A 162 1.58 7.24 10.54
N PRO A 163 0.60 6.57 11.15
CA PRO A 163 -0.46 5.91 10.39
C PRO A 163 -1.30 6.90 9.58
N LEU A 164 -1.71 6.47 8.40
CA LEU A 164 -2.70 7.14 7.57
C LEU A 164 -4.04 6.41 7.65
N ALA A 165 -5.11 7.16 7.87
CA ALA A 165 -6.48 6.63 7.86
C ALA A 165 -7.29 7.33 6.76
N ALA A 166 -8.04 6.57 5.99
CA ALA A 166 -8.94 7.10 4.97
C ALA A 166 -10.23 6.28 4.91
N GLU A 167 -11.34 6.98 4.76
CA GLU A 167 -12.63 6.42 4.34
C GLU A 167 -12.65 6.34 2.81
N ILE A 168 -13.19 5.24 2.30
CA ILE A 168 -13.23 4.96 0.86
C ILE A 168 -14.67 4.57 0.52
N ASN A 169 -15.22 5.24 -0.49
CA ASN A 169 -16.52 4.91 -1.07
C ASN A 169 -16.28 4.04 -2.31
N LEU A 170 -16.83 2.83 -2.29
CA LEU A 170 -16.73 1.86 -3.37
C LEU A 170 -17.87 2.02 -4.38
#